data_AF-A0A8T9BZY4-F1
#
_entry.id   AF-A0A8T9BZY4-F1
#
_cell.length_a   1.000
_cell.length_b   1.000
_cell.length_c   1.000
_cell.angle_alpha   90.00
_cell.angle_beta   90.00
_cell.angle_gamma   90.00
#
_symmetry.space_group_name_H-M   'P 1'
#
loop_
_entity.id
_entity.type
_entity.pdbx_description
1 polymer ?
#
loop_
_entity_poly.entity_id
_entity_poly.type
_entity_poly.pdbx_seq_one_letter_code
_entity_poly.pdbx_strand_id
1 'polypeptide(L)'
;MGAGVQGYEAMEAAHDEGLVVVGGEGPTVGLAGGYTQGGGHSALSTTFGLGADQTLSWKVVTAEGNHPAWRNALMHGLLMTPWSFTAPWSENIEWQDRMTYDSIPQLEAVSPGSGAYINEADFRQPNWQQDFSGANYGRLLEVKNKWDPKHMFYATKAVGSEIWTVAEDGRMCKTRGFEMGGYSLQLEIS
;
A
#
# COMPACT_ATOMS: atom_id res chain seq x y z
N MET A 1 -5.71 5.96 -18.68
CA MET A 1 -4.75 5.93 -17.55
C MET A 1 -4.36 4.48 -17.28
N GLY A 2 -3.06 4.16 -17.31
CA GLY A 2 -2.55 2.83 -16.99
C GLY A 2 -2.21 2.68 -15.50
N ALA A 3 -2.07 1.44 -15.02
CA ALA A 3 -1.55 1.18 -13.68
C ALA A 3 -0.11 1.70 -13.55
N GLY A 4 0.26 2.21 -12.38
CA GLY A 4 1.59 2.74 -12.10
C GLY A 4 1.80 4.22 -12.43
N VAL A 5 0.87 4.85 -13.15
CA VAL A 5 0.96 6.30 -13.44
C VAL A 5 0.73 7.09 -12.15
N GLN A 6 1.72 7.90 -11.78
CA GLN A 6 1.68 8.78 -10.62
C GLN A 6 1.00 10.11 -10.96
N GLY A 7 0.47 10.79 -9.93
CA GLY A 7 -0.23 12.05 -10.08
C GLY A 7 0.57 13.11 -10.82
N TYR A 8 1.87 13.27 -10.50
CA TYR A 8 2.71 14.27 -11.15
C TYR A 8 2.87 14.04 -12.66
N GLU A 9 3.03 12.78 -13.10
CA GLU A 9 3.17 12.45 -14.53
C GLU A 9 1.92 12.86 -15.31
N ALA A 10 0.74 12.63 -14.73
CA ALA A 10 -0.51 12.97 -15.38
C ALA A 10 -0.83 14.47 -15.30
N MET A 11 -0.47 15.13 -14.19
CA MET A 11 -0.64 16.57 -14.05
C MET A 11 0.27 17.33 -15.01
N GLU A 12 1.52 16.88 -15.19
CA GLU A 12 2.46 17.45 -16.17
C GLU A 12 1.93 17.27 -17.59
N ALA A 13 1.55 16.04 -17.98
CA ALA A 13 0.99 15.78 -19.30
C ALA A 13 -0.32 16.54 -19.60
N ALA A 14 -1.17 16.74 -18.59
CA ALA A 14 -2.39 17.53 -18.74
C ALA A 14 -2.10 19.03 -18.83
N HIS A 15 -1.12 19.52 -18.06
CA HIS A 15 -0.72 20.92 -18.06
C HIS A 15 -0.23 21.37 -19.45
N ASP A 16 0.54 20.53 -20.13
CA ASP A 16 1.03 20.79 -21.50
C ASP A 16 -0.11 21.00 -22.51
N GLU A 17 -1.29 20.43 -22.22
CA GLU A 17 -2.51 20.55 -23.04
C GLU A 17 -3.49 21.61 -22.51
N GLY A 18 -3.10 22.38 -21.49
CA GLY A 18 -3.97 23.37 -20.85
C GLY A 18 -5.13 22.76 -20.05
N LEU A 19 -5.00 21.50 -19.66
CA LEU A 19 -5.99 20.74 -18.90
C LEU A 19 -5.58 20.61 -17.43
N VAL A 20 -6.54 20.24 -16.58
CA VAL A 20 -6.33 19.93 -15.18
C VAL A 20 -6.80 18.52 -14.88
N VAL A 21 -6.08 17.81 -14.01
CA VAL A 21 -6.43 16.46 -13.55
C VAL A 21 -6.76 16.50 -12.07
N VAL A 22 -7.88 15.88 -11.69
CA VAL A 22 -8.23 15.65 -10.29
C VAL A 22 -7.40 14.46 -9.79
N GLY A 23 -6.33 14.75 -9.04
CA GLY A 23 -5.47 13.75 -8.41
C GLY A 23 -5.54 13.77 -6.88
N GLY A 24 -4.76 12.90 -6.22
CA GLY A 24 -4.57 12.97 -4.77
C GLY A 24 -3.85 14.26 -4.36
N GLU A 25 -3.99 14.66 -3.09
CA GLU A 25 -3.26 15.78 -2.51
C GLU A 25 -1.73 15.59 -2.66
N GLY A 26 -1.25 14.37 -2.41
CA GLY A 26 0.13 13.99 -2.68
C GLY A 26 0.38 13.73 -4.18
N PRO A 27 1.38 14.37 -4.81
CA PRO A 27 1.63 14.22 -6.25
C PRO A 27 2.09 12.80 -6.64
N THR A 28 2.57 12.00 -5.69
CA THR A 28 3.06 10.64 -5.92
C THR A 28 1.94 9.59 -5.89
N VAL A 29 0.72 9.98 -5.50
CA VAL A 29 -0.44 9.07 -5.46
C VAL A 29 -0.75 8.57 -6.86
N GLY A 30 -0.82 7.24 -7.02
CA GLY A 30 -1.19 6.60 -8.28
C GLY A 30 -2.63 6.95 -8.64
N LEU A 31 -2.85 7.47 -9.85
CA LEU A 31 -4.18 7.89 -10.29
C LEU A 31 -5.08 6.71 -10.63
N ALA A 32 -4.53 5.69 -11.28
CA ALA A 32 -5.27 4.46 -11.58
C ALA A 32 -5.11 3.46 -10.44
N GLY A 33 -6.21 3.06 -9.81
CA GLY A 33 -6.21 2.10 -8.71
C GLY A 33 -6.93 2.64 -7.47
N GLY A 34 -6.31 2.48 -6.30
CA GLY A 34 -6.90 2.77 -4.99
C GLY A 34 -7.54 4.16 -4.87
N TYR A 35 -6.89 5.20 -5.38
CA TYR A 35 -7.42 6.58 -5.37
C TYR A 35 -8.79 6.69 -6.07
N THR A 36 -8.86 6.31 -7.34
CA THR A 36 -10.11 6.34 -8.11
C THR A 36 -11.13 5.26 -7.71
N GLN A 37 -10.73 4.21 -6.97
CA GLN A 37 -11.61 3.11 -6.53
C GLN A 37 -12.22 3.33 -5.15
N GLY A 38 -11.51 4.00 -4.24
CA GLY A 38 -11.91 4.16 -2.83
C GLY A 38 -12.20 5.59 -2.41
N GLY A 39 -12.02 6.56 -3.31
CA GLY A 39 -12.05 7.99 -3.01
C GLY A 39 -10.66 8.54 -2.71
N GLY A 40 -10.59 9.85 -2.47
CA GLY A 40 -9.34 10.54 -2.17
C GLY A 40 -9.53 12.04 -2.29
N HIS A 41 -8.82 12.78 -1.44
CA HIS A 41 -8.92 14.23 -1.39
C HIS A 41 -7.91 14.87 -2.33
N SER A 42 -8.41 15.74 -3.18
CA SER A 42 -7.65 16.65 -4.03
C SER A 42 -7.77 18.06 -3.49
N ALA A 43 -6.79 18.92 -3.77
CA ALA A 43 -6.97 20.37 -3.64
C ALA A 43 -8.18 20.88 -4.47
N LEU A 44 -8.59 20.11 -5.49
CA LEU A 44 -9.68 20.41 -6.40
C LEU A 44 -11.03 19.80 -5.98
N SER A 45 -11.08 19.03 -4.89
CA SER A 45 -12.28 18.23 -4.56
C SER A 45 -13.52 19.05 -4.24
N THR A 46 -13.37 20.27 -3.74
CA THR A 46 -14.49 21.18 -3.48
C THR A 46 -15.16 21.67 -4.77
N THR A 47 -14.45 21.64 -5.90
CA THR A 47 -14.94 22.14 -7.19
C THR A 47 -15.32 21.00 -8.13
N PHE A 48 -14.56 19.91 -8.14
CA PHE A 48 -14.69 18.83 -9.11
C PHE A 48 -15.06 17.48 -8.48
N GLY A 49 -15.32 17.41 -7.18
CA GLY A 49 -15.66 16.17 -6.49
C GLY A 49 -14.44 15.28 -6.16
N LEU A 50 -14.71 14.11 -5.63
CA LEU A 50 -13.69 13.13 -5.26
C LEU A 50 -13.22 12.34 -6.49
N GLY A 51 -12.05 11.70 -6.41
CA GLY A 51 -11.54 10.83 -7.48
C GLY A 51 -12.53 9.70 -7.86
N ALA A 52 -13.35 9.24 -6.91
CA ALA A 52 -14.40 8.27 -7.15
C ALA A 52 -15.54 8.82 -8.05
N ASP A 53 -15.86 10.12 -7.94
CA ASP A 53 -16.91 10.76 -8.75
C ASP A 53 -16.48 10.92 -10.22
N GLN A 54 -15.18 10.88 -10.48
CA GLN A 54 -14.57 11.04 -11.80
C GLN A 54 -14.38 9.71 -12.55
N THR A 55 -14.79 8.58 -11.97
CA THR A 55 -14.57 7.27 -12.59
C THR A 55 -15.79 6.74 -13.36
N LEU A 56 -15.60 6.47 -14.65
CA LEU A 56 -16.66 5.97 -15.53
C LEU A 56 -17.06 4.51 -15.27
N SER A 57 -16.10 3.59 -15.13
CA SER A 57 -16.38 2.18 -14.85
C SER A 57 -15.13 1.40 -14.41
N TRP A 58 -15.33 0.32 -13.67
CA TRP A 58 -14.30 -0.65 -13.30
C TRP A 58 -14.68 -2.06 -13.70
N LYS A 59 -13.68 -2.85 -14.10
CA LYS A 59 -13.79 -4.32 -14.08
C LYS A 59 -12.96 -4.83 -12.91
N VAL A 60 -13.65 -5.17 -11.82
CA VAL A 60 -13.03 -5.53 -10.53
C VAL A 60 -13.06 -7.05 -10.34
N VAL A 61 -11.97 -7.60 -9.82
CA VAL A 61 -11.97 -8.92 -9.19
C VAL A 61 -12.18 -8.70 -7.70
N THR A 62 -13.36 -9.04 -7.18
CA THR A 62 -13.66 -8.88 -5.76
C THR A 62 -13.20 -10.11 -4.97
N ALA A 63 -12.42 -9.89 -3.92
CA ALA A 63 -12.30 -10.83 -2.81
C ALA A 63 -12.78 -10.08 -1.56
N GLU A 64 -13.83 -10.55 -0.87
CA GLU A 64 -14.22 -10.03 0.45
C GLU A 64 -13.04 -10.05 1.45
N GLY A 65 -12.26 -8.98 1.51
CA GLY A 65 -10.96 -8.98 2.18
C GLY A 65 -10.80 -7.96 3.28
N ASN A 66 -11.79 -7.07 3.46
CA ASN A 66 -11.67 -5.95 4.40
C ASN A 66 -11.38 -6.45 5.80
N HIS A 67 -10.39 -5.83 6.46
CA HIS A 67 -10.04 -6.14 7.83
C HIS A 67 -11.31 -6.14 8.71
N PRO A 68 -11.60 -7.21 9.47
CA PRO A 68 -12.84 -7.32 10.24
C PRO A 68 -13.08 -6.15 11.21
N ALA A 69 -12.00 -5.54 11.72
CA ALA A 69 -12.07 -4.38 12.61
C ALA A 69 -12.88 -3.20 12.03
N TRP A 70 -12.95 -3.04 10.71
CA TRP A 70 -13.76 -1.98 10.08
C TRP A 70 -15.24 -2.03 10.48
N ARG A 71 -15.77 -3.19 10.87
CA ARG A 71 -17.18 -3.34 11.27
C ARG A 71 -17.47 -2.81 12.67
N ASN A 72 -16.44 -2.68 13.50
CA ASN A 72 -16.55 -2.25 14.89
C ASN A 72 -15.78 -0.95 15.18
N ALA A 73 -15.04 -0.43 14.19
CA ALA A 73 -14.31 0.82 14.31
C ALA A 73 -15.26 2.01 14.40
N LEU A 74 -15.13 2.79 15.48
CA LEU A 74 -15.86 4.05 15.65
C LEU A 74 -15.09 5.25 15.10
N MET A 75 -13.76 5.16 15.01
CA MET A 75 -12.89 6.21 14.51
C MET A 75 -11.78 5.58 13.66
N HIS A 76 -11.36 6.33 12.62
CA HIS A 76 -10.13 6.11 11.87
C HIS A 76 -9.24 7.32 12.11
N GLY A 77 -7.97 7.09 12.44
CA GLY A 77 -7.00 8.13 12.77
C GLY A 77 -5.76 7.99 11.90
N LEU A 78 -5.22 9.12 11.46
CA LEU A 78 -4.01 9.16 10.64
C LEU A 78 -2.89 9.81 11.47
N LEU A 79 -1.75 9.12 11.55
CA LEU A 79 -0.54 9.60 12.19
C LEU A 79 0.52 9.87 11.09
N MET A 80 1.11 11.06 11.10
CA MET A 80 2.21 11.42 10.21
C MET A 80 3.42 11.83 11.04
N THR A 81 4.60 11.44 10.57
CA THR A 81 5.87 12.01 11.04
C THR A 81 6.31 13.14 10.09
N PRO A 82 7.09 14.11 10.59
CA PRO A 82 7.67 15.13 9.74
C PRO A 82 8.57 14.52 8.66
N TRP A 83 8.64 15.20 7.51
CA TRP A 83 9.62 14.93 6.47
C TRP A 83 10.35 16.24 6.11
N SER A 84 11.67 16.18 5.96
CA SER A 84 12.48 17.31 5.54
C SER A 84 13.24 16.99 4.25
N PHE A 85 13.05 17.82 3.23
CA PHE A 85 13.77 17.72 1.95
C PHE A 85 15.19 18.29 2.01
N THR A 86 15.54 19.02 3.07
CA THR A 86 16.86 19.67 3.21
C THR A 86 17.70 19.09 4.35
N ALA A 87 17.10 18.29 5.24
CA ALA A 87 17.82 17.63 6.32
C ALA A 87 18.67 16.45 5.80
N PRO A 88 19.71 16.03 6.55
CA PRO A 88 20.38 14.76 6.29
C PRO A 88 19.38 13.60 6.29
N TRP A 89 19.58 12.65 5.37
CA TRP A 89 18.69 11.49 5.22
C TRP A 89 18.48 10.71 6.52
N SER A 90 19.51 10.61 7.36
CA SER A 90 19.46 9.94 8.67
C SER A 90 18.36 10.49 9.58
N GLU A 91 18.09 11.80 9.53
CA GLU A 91 17.06 12.41 10.37
C GLU A 91 15.65 11.94 9.95
N ASN A 92 15.38 11.84 8.65
CA ASN A 92 14.13 11.27 8.15
C ASN A 92 14.00 9.78 8.50
N ILE A 93 15.12 9.04 8.53
CA ILE A 93 15.15 7.66 9.01
C ILE A 93 14.82 7.56 10.49
N GLU A 94 15.36 8.45 11.34
CA GLU A 94 15.00 8.49 12.77
C GLU A 94 13.51 8.74 12.98
N TRP A 95 12.90 9.62 12.20
CA TRP A 95 11.44 9.83 12.22
C TRP A 95 10.68 8.58 11.79
N GLN A 96 11.13 7.88 10.75
CA GLN A 96 10.55 6.60 10.32
C GLN A 96 10.70 5.52 11.39
N ASP A 97 11.84 5.43 12.06
CA ASP A 97 12.09 4.47 13.12
C ASP A 97 11.20 4.76 14.33
N ARG A 98 11.00 6.05 14.67
CA ARG A 98 10.05 6.45 15.70
C ARG A 98 8.61 6.10 15.36
N MET A 99 8.20 6.21 14.10
CA MET A 99 6.88 5.74 13.66
C MET A 99 6.75 4.23 13.93
N THR A 100 7.71 3.46 13.42
CA THR A 100 7.69 1.98 13.37
C THR A 100 7.81 1.35 14.76
N TYR A 101 8.73 1.86 15.59
CA TYR A 101 9.18 1.19 16.80
C TYR A 101 8.73 1.84 18.11
N ASP A 102 8.11 3.03 18.04
CA ASP A 102 7.64 3.76 19.22
C ASP A 102 6.15 4.13 19.10
N SER A 103 5.77 4.87 18.05
CA SER A 103 4.43 5.45 17.96
C SER A 103 3.35 4.42 17.62
N ILE A 104 3.57 3.59 16.59
CA ILE A 104 2.61 2.54 16.18
C ILE A 104 2.40 1.51 17.29
N PRO A 105 3.43 0.95 17.94
CA PRO A 105 3.25 0.01 19.04
C PRO A 105 2.42 0.57 20.21
N GLN A 106 2.56 1.87 20.51
CA GLN A 106 1.74 2.52 21.54
C GLN A 106 0.26 2.61 21.14
N LEU A 107 -0.03 2.90 19.86
CA LEU A 107 -1.39 2.89 19.33
C LEU A 107 -2.00 1.49 19.40
N GLU A 108 -1.27 0.48 18.93
CA GLU A 108 -1.70 -0.93 18.99
C GLU A 108 -2.04 -1.37 20.42
N ALA A 109 -1.21 -0.96 21.40
CA ALA A 109 -1.40 -1.30 22.80
C ALA A 109 -2.70 -0.73 23.40
N VAL A 110 -3.14 0.45 22.94
CA VAL A 110 -4.39 1.08 23.41
C VAL A 110 -5.61 0.76 22.56
N SER A 111 -5.43 0.09 21.42
CA SER A 111 -6.51 -0.27 20.49
C SER A 111 -6.51 -1.77 20.14
N PRO A 112 -6.54 -2.69 21.12
CA PRO A 112 -6.47 -4.13 20.85
C PRO A 112 -7.64 -4.59 19.96
N GLY A 113 -7.34 -5.42 18.96
CA GLY A 113 -8.31 -5.92 17.98
C GLY A 113 -8.65 -4.94 16.86
N SER A 114 -8.00 -3.77 16.81
CA SER A 114 -8.06 -2.85 15.68
C SER A 114 -7.18 -3.35 14.51
N GLY A 115 -6.99 -2.51 13.51
CA GLY A 115 -6.07 -2.75 12.40
C GLY A 115 -5.65 -1.43 11.78
N ALA A 116 -4.87 -1.49 10.73
CA ALA A 116 -4.41 -0.34 9.97
C ALA A 116 -4.98 -0.36 8.55
N TYR A 117 -5.32 0.83 8.05
CA TYR A 117 -5.72 1.01 6.67
C TYR A 117 -4.49 0.93 5.77
N ILE A 118 -4.36 -0.15 5.00
CA ILE A 118 -3.16 -0.45 4.18
C ILE A 118 -2.71 0.70 3.26
N ASN A 119 -3.63 1.54 2.77
CA ASN A 119 -3.29 2.65 1.89
C ASN A 119 -2.65 3.85 2.61
N GLU A 120 -2.73 3.90 3.94
CA GLU A 120 -2.23 4.99 4.80
C GLU A 120 -1.43 4.40 5.97
N ALA A 121 -0.75 3.28 5.75
CA ALA A 121 -0.03 2.54 6.79
C ALA A 121 1.49 2.65 6.65
N ASP A 122 2.19 2.27 7.72
CA ASP A 122 3.65 2.19 7.74
C ASP A 122 4.16 1.05 6.84
N PHE A 123 4.99 1.41 5.86
CA PHE A 123 5.61 0.46 4.95
C PHE A 123 6.62 -0.48 5.64
N ARG A 124 7.08 -0.14 6.85
CA ARG A 124 7.98 -0.98 7.66
C ARG A 124 7.25 -1.88 8.66
N GLN A 125 5.92 -1.80 8.76
CA GLN A 125 5.15 -2.48 9.79
C GLN A 125 5.52 -3.97 9.94
N PRO A 126 6.04 -4.43 11.09
CA PRO A 126 6.45 -5.82 11.27
C PRO A 126 5.28 -6.80 11.17
N ASN A 127 4.13 -6.48 11.77
CA ASN A 127 2.95 -7.35 11.86
C ASN A 127 1.89 -7.07 10.77
N TRP A 128 2.32 -6.50 9.65
CA TRP A 128 1.46 -6.00 8.57
C TRP A 128 0.38 -6.97 8.08
N GLN A 129 0.64 -8.28 8.06
CA GLN A 129 -0.33 -9.28 7.63
C GLN A 129 -1.57 -9.25 8.53
N GLN A 130 -1.33 -9.20 9.84
CA GLN A 130 -2.37 -9.09 10.85
C GLN A 130 -2.99 -7.69 10.81
N ASP A 131 -2.19 -6.62 10.78
CA ASP A 131 -2.76 -5.28 10.92
C ASP A 131 -3.56 -4.84 9.69
N PHE A 132 -3.15 -5.26 8.49
CA PHE A 132 -3.77 -4.79 7.25
C PHE A 132 -4.91 -5.71 6.79
N SER A 133 -4.79 -7.01 7.04
CA SER A 133 -5.74 -8.03 6.55
C SER A 133 -6.38 -8.86 7.66
N GLY A 134 -5.72 -8.99 8.81
CA GLY A 134 -6.21 -9.76 9.95
C GLY A 134 -6.53 -11.20 9.57
N ALA A 135 -7.67 -11.70 10.06
CA ALA A 135 -8.14 -13.05 9.79
C ALA A 135 -8.34 -13.37 8.29
N ASN A 136 -8.41 -12.36 7.42
CA ASN A 136 -8.60 -12.58 5.98
C ASN A 136 -7.29 -12.88 5.23
N TYR A 137 -6.12 -12.71 5.85
CA TYR A 137 -4.84 -12.82 5.15
C TYR A 137 -4.67 -14.16 4.42
N GLY A 138 -4.97 -15.28 5.10
CA GLY A 138 -4.84 -16.62 4.50
C GLY A 138 -5.72 -16.81 3.26
N ARG A 139 -6.98 -16.35 3.33
CA ARG A 139 -7.93 -16.41 2.21
C ARG A 139 -7.48 -15.52 1.04
N LEU A 140 -6.95 -14.33 1.34
CA LEU A 140 -6.39 -13.45 0.31
C LEU A 140 -5.16 -14.05 -0.35
N LEU A 141 -4.31 -14.74 0.43
CA LEU A 141 -3.14 -15.45 -0.09
C LEU A 141 -3.56 -16.62 -1.01
N GLU A 142 -4.62 -17.35 -0.71
CA GLU A 142 -5.18 -18.36 -1.62
C GLU A 142 -5.62 -17.75 -2.96
N VAL A 143 -6.30 -16.60 -2.93
CA VAL A 143 -6.69 -15.87 -4.14
C VAL A 143 -5.46 -15.39 -4.91
N LYS A 144 -4.46 -14.84 -4.22
CA LYS A 144 -3.18 -14.43 -4.81
C LYS A 144 -2.50 -15.60 -5.52
N ASN A 145 -2.38 -16.75 -4.86
CA ASN A 145 -1.74 -17.94 -5.43
C ASN A 145 -2.54 -18.50 -6.62
N LYS A 146 -3.87 -18.36 -6.63
CA LYS A 146 -4.72 -18.78 -7.75
C LYS A 146 -4.55 -17.91 -8.99
N TRP A 147 -4.49 -16.58 -8.83
CA TRP A 147 -4.50 -15.64 -9.95
C TRP A 147 -3.12 -15.12 -10.35
N ASP A 148 -2.15 -15.18 -9.44
CA ASP A 148 -0.74 -14.85 -9.67
C ASP A 148 0.17 -15.92 -9.04
N PRO A 149 0.13 -17.17 -9.54
CA PRO A 149 0.90 -18.29 -8.98
C PRO A 149 2.42 -18.12 -9.08
N LYS A 150 2.88 -17.17 -9.91
CA LYS A 150 4.30 -16.86 -10.07
C LYS A 150 4.73 -15.67 -9.20
N HIS A 151 3.78 -15.03 -8.49
CA HIS A 151 3.98 -13.83 -7.71
C HIS A 151 4.67 -12.71 -8.52
N MET A 152 4.24 -12.54 -9.78
CA MET A 152 4.76 -11.51 -10.68
C MET A 152 4.42 -10.10 -10.20
N PHE A 153 3.24 -9.93 -9.58
CA PHE A 153 2.82 -8.64 -9.04
C PHE A 153 3.31 -8.50 -7.61
N TYR A 154 4.20 -7.54 -7.38
CA TYR A 154 4.77 -7.24 -6.08
C TYR A 154 4.47 -5.80 -5.68
N ALA A 155 4.18 -5.62 -4.39
CA ALA A 155 4.25 -4.36 -3.69
C ALA A 155 4.68 -4.64 -2.24
N THR A 156 5.42 -3.72 -1.65
CA THR A 156 5.88 -3.82 -0.27
C THR A 156 4.68 -3.99 0.66
N LYS A 157 4.69 -5.04 1.48
CA LYS A 157 3.60 -5.37 2.45
C LYS A 157 2.24 -5.64 1.79
N ALA A 158 2.21 -6.01 0.51
CA ALA A 158 1.02 -6.56 -0.13
C ALA A 158 0.89 -8.07 0.15
N VAL A 159 -0.32 -8.62 -0.02
CA VAL A 159 -0.58 -10.05 0.16
C VAL A 159 0.37 -10.90 -0.70
N GLY A 160 1.09 -11.83 -0.07
CA GLY A 160 2.04 -12.71 -0.72
C GLY A 160 3.36 -12.03 -1.11
N SER A 161 3.65 -10.84 -0.61
CA SER A 161 4.91 -10.11 -0.86
C SER A 161 6.11 -10.74 -0.14
N GLU A 162 5.88 -11.50 0.93
CA GLU A 162 6.88 -12.22 1.74
C GLU A 162 7.63 -13.32 0.96
N ILE A 163 7.13 -13.70 -0.22
CA ILE A 163 7.87 -14.58 -1.13
C ILE A 163 9.11 -13.90 -1.73
N TRP A 164 9.17 -12.57 -1.68
CA TRP A 164 10.28 -11.78 -2.19
C TRP A 164 11.01 -11.09 -1.04
N THR A 165 12.34 -11.07 -1.12
CA THR A 165 13.20 -10.14 -0.38
C THR A 165 13.78 -9.10 -1.34
N VAL A 166 14.02 -7.90 -0.83
CA VAL A 166 14.67 -6.81 -1.58
C VAL A 166 16.04 -6.58 -0.94
N ALA A 167 17.11 -6.75 -1.72
CA ALA A 167 18.48 -6.47 -1.27
C ALA A 167 18.74 -4.96 -1.20
N GLU A 168 19.85 -4.57 -0.56
CA GLU A 168 20.24 -3.15 -0.43
C GLU A 168 20.44 -2.45 -1.78
N ASP A 169 20.84 -3.19 -2.81
CA ASP A 169 20.97 -2.71 -4.20
C ASP A 169 19.63 -2.60 -4.94
N GLY A 170 18.51 -2.87 -4.25
CA GLY A 170 17.16 -2.87 -4.81
C GLY A 170 16.77 -4.15 -5.55
N ARG A 171 17.66 -5.14 -5.65
CA ARG A 171 17.36 -6.40 -6.34
C ARG A 171 16.34 -7.23 -5.58
N MET A 172 15.34 -7.72 -6.29
CA MET A 172 14.37 -8.67 -5.75
C MET A 172 14.85 -10.12 -5.91
N CYS A 173 14.78 -10.88 -4.83
CA CYS A 173 15.13 -12.31 -4.77
C CYS A 173 13.98 -13.09 -4.12
N LYS A 174 13.80 -14.37 -4.47
CA LYS A 174 12.85 -15.21 -3.73
C LYS A 174 13.38 -15.51 -2.33
N THR A 175 12.52 -15.40 -1.32
CA THR A 175 12.82 -15.73 0.07
C THR A 175 13.15 -17.21 0.19
N ARG A 176 14.31 -17.54 0.79
CA ARG A 176 14.72 -18.93 1.03
C ARG A 176 13.72 -19.61 1.97
N GLY A 177 13.27 -20.81 1.62
CA GLY A 177 12.35 -21.60 2.45
C GLY A 177 10.86 -21.28 2.27
N PHE A 178 10.49 -20.39 1.35
CA PHE A 178 9.08 -20.20 1.00
C PHE A 178 8.63 -21.35 0.08
N GLU A 179 7.84 -22.29 0.61
CA GLU A 179 7.25 -23.36 -0.19
C GLU A 179 6.05 -22.83 -0.99
N MET A 180 6.21 -22.74 -2.30
CA MET A 180 5.06 -22.58 -3.19
C MET A 180 4.36 -23.93 -3.30
N GLY A 181 3.34 -24.17 -2.48
CA GLY A 181 2.37 -25.26 -2.66
C GLY A 181 2.96 -26.59 -3.17
N GLY A 182 3.97 -27.13 -2.46
CA GLY A 182 4.52 -28.46 -2.74
C GLY A 182 5.70 -28.55 -3.72
N TYR A 183 6.27 -27.44 -4.19
CA TYR A 183 7.52 -27.47 -4.98
C TYR A 183 8.65 -26.75 -4.24
N SER A 184 9.58 -27.53 -3.67
CA SER A 184 10.86 -27.03 -3.19
C SER A 184 11.76 -26.73 -4.40
N LEU A 185 12.15 -25.46 -4.56
CA LEU A 185 13.23 -25.08 -5.46
C LEU A 185 14.52 -24.99 -4.64
N GLN A 186 15.31 -26.05 -4.67
CA GLN A 186 16.72 -25.99 -4.30
C GLN A 186 17.45 -25.19 -5.38
N LEU A 187 17.77 -23.92 -5.09
CA LEU A 187 18.76 -23.19 -5.88
C LEU A 187 20.13 -23.54 -5.31
N GLU A 188 20.82 -24.48 -5.96
CA GLU A 188 22.26 -24.63 -5.83
C GLU A 188 22.93 -23.38 -6.43
N ILE A 189 23.68 -22.66 -5.60
CA ILE A 189 24.61 -21.63 -6.06
C ILE A 189 26.00 -22.20 -5.79
N SER A 190 26.73 -22.51 -6.87
CA SER A 190 28.18 -22.76 -6.90
C SER A 190 28.95 -21.45 -6.90
#